data_AF-A0AAE3H3Q9-F1
#
_entry.id   AF-A0AAE3H3Q9-F1
#
_cell.length_a   1.000
_cell.length_b   1.000
_cell.length_c   1.000
_cell.angle_alpha   90.00
_cell.angle_beta   90.00
_cell.angle_gamma   90.00
#
_symmetry.space_group_name_H-M   'P 1'
#
loop_
_entity.id
_entity.type
_entity.pdbx_description
1 polymer ?
#
loop_
_entity_poly.entity_id
_entity_poly.type
_entity_poly.pdbx_seq_one_letter_code
_entity_poly.pdbx_strand_id
1 'polypeptide(L)'
;MNKIFKNIAFFVGTLILMTSCEKDEIQAVLNSGATPVVSLSAPTVVLTKDVAENTVLTVSWLKPEFGYDAAPTYTILLDKKGGDFSKAYSYSAGKDLTKTFKGAELNSILLNLGLPAGAASDLDVKIQAKLSDAVTLTSPLAGFKATAYLDKLDLSSPWGVVGSAYNDWGAFADAPFYKTGSVEVFVAYVTLKDGEFKIRKNNDWAINYGDDGANGTLEANGANIISKAGAYKITFDAAKLTVKVEKYSWGIVGSAFNNWGATPDAPLTYDPFSDQWRGVVTLKDGEFKIRQNSDWAVNYGDDGANGTLDAGGANIAAKKGTYLITMNLKENKMTIEKITNLWGIVGSGYNDWGATPDFTFTPDFGNFSKDFDTKGVWIAQNVTLKTGEIKFRANSDWALNYGDDGANGTLDVNGANIAVTAGKYDIMLDFSKSTPAYKITKK
;
A
#
# COMPACT_ATOMS: atom_id res chain seq x y z
N MET A 1 79.90 5.40 77.71
CA MET A 1 79.30 5.76 76.41
C MET A 1 78.21 4.74 76.06
N ASN A 2 77.01 4.91 76.62
CA ASN A 2 75.88 3.97 76.56
C ASN A 2 74.82 4.37 75.51
N LYS A 3 75.23 4.92 74.35
CA LYS A 3 74.24 5.46 73.37
C LYS A 3 74.40 5.00 71.91
N ILE A 4 75.38 4.16 71.57
CA ILE A 4 75.60 3.76 70.16
C ILE A 4 75.18 2.32 69.87
N PHE A 5 75.19 1.42 70.87
CA PHE A 5 74.85 0.00 70.67
C PHE A 5 73.34 -0.33 70.68
N LYS A 6 72.47 0.59 71.10
CA LYS A 6 71.01 0.34 71.16
C LYS A 6 70.23 0.76 69.90
N ASN A 7 70.86 1.53 69.01
CA ASN A 7 70.19 2.04 67.80
C ASN A 7 70.51 1.23 66.53
N ILE A 8 71.45 0.27 66.58
CA ILE A 8 71.81 -0.55 65.41
C ILE A 8 70.97 -1.84 65.35
N ALA A 9 70.52 -2.37 66.50
CA ALA A 9 69.60 -3.53 66.53
C ALA A 9 68.16 -3.18 66.10
N PHE A 10 67.79 -1.89 66.07
CA PHE A 10 66.49 -1.43 65.58
C PHE A 10 66.49 -1.12 64.07
N PHE A 11 67.67 -1.01 63.44
CA PHE A 11 67.78 -0.70 62.01
C PHE A 11 68.00 -1.93 61.12
N VAL A 12 68.37 -3.08 61.71
CA VAL A 12 68.61 -4.35 60.97
C VAL A 12 67.41 -5.30 61.08
N GLY A 13 66.48 -5.08 62.01
CA GLY A 13 65.27 -5.90 62.19
C GLY A 13 64.06 -5.49 61.34
N THR A 14 64.11 -4.33 60.68
CA THR A 14 62.98 -3.80 59.87
C THR A 14 63.19 -3.97 58.35
N LEU A 15 64.23 -4.71 57.94
CA LEU A 15 64.64 -4.81 56.53
C LEU A 15 64.22 -6.11 55.83
N ILE A 16 63.30 -6.92 56.39
CA ILE A 16 62.99 -8.26 55.84
C ILE A 16 61.50 -8.49 55.50
N LEU A 17 60.60 -7.50 55.60
CA LEU A 17 59.16 -7.73 55.31
C LEU A 17 58.57 -6.91 54.16
N MET A 18 59.39 -6.30 53.32
CA MET A 18 58.92 -5.70 52.06
C MET A 18 59.12 -6.69 50.91
N THR A 19 58.59 -7.91 51.04
CA THR A 19 58.35 -8.75 49.86
C THR A 19 57.13 -8.13 49.18
N SER A 20 57.38 -7.19 48.26
CA SER A 20 56.37 -6.79 47.30
C SER A 20 55.95 -8.06 46.56
N CYS A 21 54.74 -8.57 46.85
CA CYS A 21 54.05 -9.37 45.86
C CYS A 21 53.82 -8.44 44.67
N GLU A 22 54.67 -8.51 43.66
CA GLU A 22 54.21 -8.19 42.31
C GLU A 22 53.05 -9.14 42.04
N LYS A 23 51.82 -8.64 42.22
CA LYS A 23 50.68 -9.27 41.58
C LYS A 23 50.91 -8.98 40.10
N ASP A 24 51.41 -9.98 39.39
CA ASP A 24 51.28 -10.06 37.94
C ASP A 24 49.78 -10.05 37.63
N GLU A 25 49.20 -8.86 37.56
CA GLU A 25 47.87 -8.68 37.03
C GLU A 25 47.99 -8.89 35.53
N ILE A 26 47.48 -10.03 35.06
CA ILE A 26 47.26 -10.27 33.63
C ILE A 26 46.26 -9.20 33.16
N GLN A 27 46.77 -8.09 32.66
CA GLN A 27 45.93 -7.04 32.09
C GLN A 27 45.40 -7.55 30.75
N ALA A 28 44.09 -7.68 30.64
CA ALA A 28 43.44 -7.93 29.37
C ALA A 28 43.68 -6.72 28.45
N VAL A 29 44.45 -6.90 27.39
CA VAL A 29 44.74 -5.85 26.41
C VAL A 29 43.76 -5.97 25.25
N LEU A 30 42.98 -4.92 25.01
CA LEU A 30 42.08 -4.85 23.87
C LEU A 30 42.87 -4.73 22.56
N ASN A 31 42.62 -5.64 21.62
CA ASN A 31 42.97 -5.47 20.22
C ASN A 31 41.98 -4.49 19.56
N SER A 32 42.34 -3.22 19.50
CA SER A 32 41.51 -2.16 18.91
C SER A 32 41.28 -2.32 17.40
N GLY A 33 42.07 -3.17 16.71
CA GLY A 33 41.89 -3.52 15.30
C GLY A 33 40.87 -4.64 15.04
N ALA A 34 40.35 -5.29 16.09
CA ALA A 34 39.42 -6.41 15.99
C ALA A 34 37.99 -5.93 15.68
N THR A 35 37.74 -5.48 14.47
CA THR A 35 36.40 -5.07 14.00
C THR A 35 35.67 -6.22 13.30
N PRO A 36 34.33 -6.26 13.33
CA PRO A 36 33.56 -7.23 12.54
C PRO A 36 33.85 -7.10 11.04
N VAL A 37 33.82 -8.23 10.33
CA VAL A 37 33.86 -8.28 8.87
C VAL A 37 32.50 -8.70 8.37
N VAL A 38 31.84 -7.82 7.61
CA VAL A 38 30.46 -8.02 7.15
C VAL A 38 30.44 -8.85 5.86
N SER A 39 29.56 -9.86 5.83
CA SER A 39 29.24 -10.66 4.65
C SER A 39 27.75 -10.50 4.31
N LEU A 40 27.45 -10.42 3.02
CA LEU A 40 26.10 -10.26 2.49
C LEU A 40 25.77 -11.45 1.59
N SER A 41 24.57 -12.01 1.74
CA SER A 41 24.13 -13.14 0.91
C SER A 41 23.94 -12.80 -0.57
N ALA A 42 23.75 -11.52 -0.90
CA ALA A 42 23.56 -11.04 -2.25
C ALA A 42 24.12 -9.61 -2.42
N PRO A 43 24.78 -9.29 -3.56
CA PRO A 43 25.26 -7.94 -3.85
C PRO A 43 24.14 -7.02 -4.38
N THR A 44 23.05 -7.60 -4.87
CA THR A 44 21.88 -6.90 -5.43
C THR A 44 20.60 -7.60 -4.96
N VAL A 45 19.61 -6.83 -4.51
CA VAL A 45 18.30 -7.31 -4.08
C VAL A 45 17.20 -6.56 -4.82
N VAL A 46 16.36 -7.26 -5.58
CA VAL A 46 15.18 -6.67 -6.22
C VAL A 46 13.95 -7.08 -5.43
N LEU A 47 13.29 -6.11 -4.79
CA LEU A 47 12.11 -6.37 -3.99
C LEU A 47 10.85 -6.23 -4.83
N THR A 48 9.97 -7.20 -4.68
CA THR A 48 8.63 -7.23 -5.28
C THR A 48 7.66 -7.81 -4.26
N LYS A 49 6.35 -7.65 -4.51
CA LYS A 49 5.31 -8.28 -3.69
C LYS A 49 5.42 -9.81 -3.67
N ASP A 50 5.93 -10.43 -4.73
CA ASP A 50 6.05 -11.89 -4.82
C ASP A 50 7.11 -12.49 -3.90
N VAL A 51 8.12 -11.70 -3.53
CA VAL A 51 9.19 -12.11 -2.61
C VAL A 51 9.03 -11.53 -1.21
N ALA A 52 7.87 -10.90 -0.92
CA ALA A 52 7.61 -10.19 0.32
C ALA A 52 7.84 -11.06 1.58
N GLU A 53 7.42 -12.33 1.54
CA GLU A 53 7.57 -13.27 2.66
C GLU A 53 8.87 -14.10 2.62
N ASN A 54 9.61 -14.03 1.52
CA ASN A 54 10.87 -14.77 1.35
C ASN A 54 12.01 -14.04 2.05
N THR A 55 13.01 -14.79 2.52
CA THR A 55 14.30 -14.21 2.92
C THR A 55 15.02 -13.70 1.67
N VAL A 56 15.31 -12.41 1.60
CA VAL A 56 15.93 -11.75 0.44
C VAL A 56 17.36 -11.27 0.68
N LEU A 57 17.73 -11.06 1.95
CA LEU A 57 19.07 -10.64 2.35
C LEU A 57 19.43 -11.24 3.70
N THR A 58 20.63 -11.79 3.81
CA THR A 58 21.26 -12.17 5.09
C THR A 58 22.51 -11.34 5.27
N VAL A 59 22.59 -10.65 6.41
CA VAL A 59 23.78 -9.93 6.87
C VAL A 59 24.43 -10.77 7.97
N SER A 60 25.69 -11.16 7.80
CA SER A 60 26.43 -11.95 8.78
C SER A 60 27.81 -11.37 9.06
N TRP A 61 28.35 -11.66 10.23
CA TRP A 61 29.70 -11.28 10.63
C TRP A 61 30.28 -12.32 11.59
N LEU A 62 31.60 -12.41 11.66
CA LEU A 62 32.28 -13.26 12.64
C LEU A 62 32.56 -12.46 13.93
N LYS A 63 32.57 -13.15 15.08
CA LYS A 63 33.04 -12.56 16.34
C LYS A 63 34.52 -12.18 16.18
N PRO A 64 34.90 -10.90 16.37
CA PRO A 64 36.30 -10.49 16.32
C PRO A 64 37.13 -11.05 17.47
N GLU A 65 38.42 -11.26 17.22
CA GLU A 65 39.41 -11.65 18.23
C GLU A 65 39.91 -10.41 19.00
N PHE A 66 39.18 -10.04 20.06
CA PHE A 66 39.44 -8.80 20.83
C PHE A 66 40.72 -8.82 21.67
N GLY A 67 41.49 -9.92 21.67
CA GLY A 67 42.67 -10.09 22.52
C GLY A 67 42.37 -10.57 23.95
N TYR A 68 41.10 -10.73 24.29
CA TYR A 68 40.61 -11.33 25.54
C TYR A 68 39.20 -11.89 25.34
N ASP A 69 38.69 -12.67 26.31
CA ASP A 69 37.34 -13.24 26.24
C ASP A 69 36.27 -12.16 26.54
N ALA A 70 35.84 -11.47 25.48
CA ALA A 70 34.76 -10.50 25.56
C ALA A 70 33.41 -11.09 25.17
N ALA A 71 32.34 -10.56 25.77
CA ALA A 71 30.95 -10.84 25.42
C ALA A 71 30.30 -9.61 24.75
N PRO A 72 30.66 -9.27 23.49
CA PRO A 72 30.11 -8.10 22.82
C PRO A 72 28.62 -8.25 22.56
N THR A 73 27.97 -7.10 22.39
CA THR A 73 26.66 -7.02 21.72
C THR A 73 26.80 -6.33 20.38
N TYR A 74 25.97 -6.70 19.41
CA TYR A 74 26.08 -6.22 18.05
C TYR A 74 24.87 -5.38 17.65
N THR A 75 25.12 -4.33 16.87
CA THR A 75 24.08 -3.51 16.24
C THR A 75 24.36 -3.39 14.74
N ILE A 76 23.35 -3.67 13.93
CA ILE A 76 23.38 -3.47 12.48
C ILE A 76 22.90 -2.06 12.19
N LEU A 77 23.67 -1.33 11.39
CA LEU A 77 23.30 -0.01 10.88
C LEU A 77 23.28 -0.06 9.36
N LEU A 78 22.16 0.32 8.76
CA LEU A 78 21.95 0.32 7.31
C LEU A 78 21.47 1.71 6.88
N ASP A 79 22.15 2.32 5.91
CA ASP A 79 21.83 3.65 5.39
C ASP A 79 22.04 3.70 3.87
N LYS A 80 21.56 4.78 3.23
CA LYS A 80 21.92 5.10 1.85
C LYS A 80 23.43 5.24 1.72
N LYS A 81 23.97 4.89 0.55
CA LYS A 81 25.40 5.02 0.30
C LYS A 81 25.88 6.46 0.50
N GLY A 82 26.97 6.62 1.26
CA GLY A 82 27.51 7.94 1.63
C GLY A 82 26.70 8.71 2.67
N GLY A 83 25.72 8.08 3.32
CA GLY A 83 25.03 8.62 4.49
C GLY A 83 25.95 8.69 5.73
N ASP A 84 25.59 9.55 6.69
CA ASP A 84 26.31 9.71 7.96
C ASP A 84 25.80 8.77 9.05
N PHE A 85 24.80 7.92 8.74
CA PHE A 85 24.11 7.00 9.64
C PHE A 85 23.30 7.67 10.77
N SER A 86 23.06 8.98 10.71
CA SER A 86 22.21 9.69 11.67
C SER A 86 20.72 9.31 11.58
N LYS A 87 20.29 8.84 10.39
CA LYS A 87 18.94 8.35 10.08
C LYS A 87 18.92 6.89 9.63
N ALA A 88 19.99 6.15 9.93
CA ALA A 88 20.11 4.75 9.54
C ALA A 88 19.00 3.90 10.19
N TYR A 89 18.62 2.84 9.49
CA TYR A 89 17.95 1.72 10.16
C TYR A 89 18.92 1.08 11.14
N SER A 90 18.44 0.85 12.38
CA SER A 90 19.22 0.28 13.47
C SER A 90 18.53 -0.97 14.02
N TYR A 91 19.28 -2.07 14.08
CA TYR A 91 18.81 -3.33 14.64
C TYR A 91 19.80 -3.86 15.67
N SER A 92 19.34 -4.03 16.92
CA SER A 92 20.13 -4.65 17.98
C SER A 92 20.08 -6.17 17.85
N ALA A 93 21.18 -6.77 17.43
CA ALA A 93 21.32 -8.22 17.27
C ALA A 93 21.74 -8.94 18.56
N GLY A 94 21.99 -8.21 19.65
CA GLY A 94 22.45 -8.81 20.89
C GLY A 94 23.73 -9.62 20.66
N LYS A 95 23.71 -10.92 20.94
CA LYS A 95 24.86 -11.82 20.73
C LYS A 95 24.86 -12.53 19.38
N ASP A 96 23.80 -12.37 18.60
CA ASP A 96 23.68 -13.03 17.30
C ASP A 96 24.75 -12.51 16.35
N LEU A 97 25.13 -13.36 15.39
CA LEU A 97 26.15 -13.09 14.38
C LEU A 97 25.55 -13.01 12.96
N THR A 98 24.22 -13.00 12.88
CA THR A 98 23.48 -12.99 11.63
C THR A 98 22.11 -12.34 11.81
N LYS A 99 21.62 -11.69 10.75
CA LYS A 99 20.23 -11.24 10.62
C LYS A 99 19.75 -11.54 9.20
N THR A 100 18.61 -12.21 9.10
CA THR A 100 17.87 -12.39 7.85
C THR A 100 16.80 -11.31 7.71
N PHE A 101 16.64 -10.77 6.51
CA PHE A 101 15.59 -9.82 6.17
C PHE A 101 14.61 -10.47 5.21
N LYS A 102 13.32 -10.38 5.52
CA LYS A 102 12.25 -10.69 4.58
C LYS A 102 12.07 -9.57 3.56
N GLY A 103 11.50 -9.88 2.40
CA GLY A 103 11.24 -8.90 1.34
C GLY A 103 10.45 -7.68 1.81
N ALA A 104 9.34 -7.88 2.52
CA ALA A 104 8.48 -6.80 3.02
C ALA A 104 9.17 -5.95 4.10
N GLU A 105 9.93 -6.60 4.99
CA GLU A 105 10.71 -5.93 6.04
C GLU A 105 11.77 -5.01 5.42
N LEU A 106 12.58 -5.56 4.51
CA LEU A 106 13.61 -4.78 3.83
C LEU A 106 12.99 -3.65 3.02
N ASN A 107 11.88 -3.90 2.33
CA ASN A 107 11.19 -2.88 1.53
C ASN A 107 10.77 -1.67 2.38
N SER A 108 10.15 -1.93 3.54
CA SER A 108 9.75 -0.89 4.48
C SER A 108 10.95 -0.08 4.98
N ILE A 109 12.07 -0.74 5.25
CA ILE A 109 13.33 -0.09 5.65
C ILE A 109 13.83 0.85 4.55
N LEU A 110 13.89 0.39 3.30
CA LEU A 110 14.37 1.19 2.17
C LEU A 110 13.50 2.42 1.92
N LEU A 111 12.18 2.28 1.99
CA LEU A 111 11.25 3.40 1.83
C LEU A 111 11.39 4.42 2.97
N ASN A 112 11.56 3.97 4.22
CA ASN A 112 11.77 4.86 5.37
C ASN A 112 13.11 5.62 5.31
N LEU A 113 14.11 5.06 4.60
CA LEU A 113 15.36 5.76 4.27
C LEU A 113 15.20 6.79 3.14
N GLY A 114 14.01 6.89 2.54
CA GLY A 114 13.69 7.83 1.46
C GLY A 114 14.19 7.37 0.08
N LEU A 115 14.45 6.08 -0.11
CA LEU A 115 14.88 5.55 -1.40
C LEU A 115 13.69 5.45 -2.37
N PRO A 116 13.87 5.81 -3.66
CA PRO A 116 12.81 5.72 -4.65
C PRO A 116 12.45 4.26 -4.95
N ALA A 117 11.15 3.96 -4.99
CA ALA A 117 10.66 2.68 -5.45
C ALA A 117 10.84 2.51 -6.97
N GLY A 118 11.03 1.28 -7.42
CA GLY A 118 11.21 0.93 -8.84
C GLY A 118 12.59 1.32 -9.41
N ALA A 119 13.44 1.98 -8.64
CA ALA A 119 14.79 2.36 -9.03
C ALA A 119 15.84 1.74 -8.10
N ALA A 120 16.88 1.16 -8.69
CA ALA A 120 17.98 0.58 -7.93
C ALA A 120 18.77 1.68 -7.21
N SER A 121 18.95 1.51 -5.90
CA SER A 121 19.69 2.44 -5.04
C SER A 121 20.87 1.73 -4.38
N ASP A 122 21.97 2.45 -4.18
CA ASP A 122 23.14 1.96 -3.44
C ASP A 122 22.97 2.20 -1.94
N LEU A 123 23.30 1.19 -1.13
CA LEU A 123 23.24 1.21 0.33
C LEU A 123 24.58 0.79 0.92
N ASP A 124 24.83 1.26 2.15
CA ASP A 124 25.93 0.83 2.99
C ASP A 124 25.40 0.20 4.28
N VAL A 125 25.97 -0.93 4.68
CA VAL A 125 25.75 -1.55 5.99
C VAL A 125 27.04 -1.56 6.80
N LYS A 126 26.93 -1.40 8.11
CA LYS A 126 28.02 -1.61 9.07
C LYS A 126 27.52 -2.28 10.34
N ILE A 127 28.43 -2.96 11.02
CA ILE A 127 28.19 -3.62 12.29
C ILE A 127 28.99 -2.90 13.38
N GLN A 128 28.31 -2.57 14.47
CA GLN A 128 28.95 -2.08 15.69
C GLN A 128 29.02 -3.22 16.70
N ALA A 129 30.22 -3.53 17.19
CA ALA A 129 30.47 -4.43 18.30
C ALA A 129 30.70 -3.61 19.57
N LYS A 130 29.71 -3.60 20.46
CA LYS A 130 29.78 -2.91 21.75
C LYS A 130 30.33 -3.86 22.82
N LEU A 131 31.50 -3.53 23.36
CA LEU A 131 32.18 -4.27 24.43
C LEU A 131 31.83 -3.69 25.82
N SER A 132 31.63 -2.37 25.88
CA SER A 132 31.19 -1.63 27.08
C SER A 132 30.56 -0.30 26.65
N ASP A 133 30.10 0.52 27.60
CA ASP A 133 29.60 1.87 27.28
C ASP A 133 30.69 2.80 26.73
N ALA A 134 31.96 2.54 27.05
CA ALA A 134 33.10 3.32 26.57
C ALA A 134 33.72 2.78 25.27
N VAL A 135 33.46 1.52 24.91
CA VAL A 135 34.17 0.84 23.81
C VAL A 135 33.18 0.23 22.83
N THR A 136 33.15 0.80 21.63
CA THR A 136 32.44 0.26 20.47
C THR A 136 33.37 0.22 19.27
N LEU A 137 33.56 -0.97 18.69
CA LEU A 137 34.33 -1.16 17.46
C LEU A 137 33.38 -1.25 16.27
N THR A 138 33.69 -0.56 15.18
CA THR A 138 32.80 -0.48 14.00
C THR A 138 33.48 -1.13 12.79
N SER A 139 32.75 -1.96 12.06
CA SER A 139 33.23 -2.59 10.83
C SER A 139 33.50 -1.55 9.72
N PRO A 140 34.32 -1.90 8.71
CA PRO A 140 34.23 -1.26 7.40
C PRO A 140 32.80 -1.31 6.83
N LEU A 141 32.50 -0.41 5.89
CA LEU A 141 31.22 -0.40 5.18
C LEU A 141 31.18 -1.57 4.17
N ALA A 142 30.08 -2.32 4.16
CA ALA A 142 29.75 -3.25 3.09
C ALA A 142 28.61 -2.68 2.25
N GLY A 143 28.85 -2.52 0.95
CA GLY A 143 27.87 -1.96 0.03
C GLY A 143 27.02 -3.03 -0.66
N PHE A 144 25.75 -2.73 -0.90
CA PHE A 144 24.88 -3.53 -1.78
C PHE A 144 23.89 -2.63 -2.52
N LYS A 145 23.29 -3.15 -3.59
CA LYS A 145 22.20 -2.47 -4.31
C LYS A 145 20.87 -3.06 -3.93
N ALA A 146 19.85 -2.21 -3.80
CA ALA A 146 18.48 -2.68 -3.65
C ALA A 146 17.48 -1.84 -4.43
N THR A 147 16.45 -2.49 -4.95
CA THR A 147 15.29 -1.85 -5.59
C THR A 147 14.07 -2.08 -4.73
N ALA A 148 13.55 -1.02 -4.10
CA ALA A 148 12.30 -1.07 -3.36
C ALA A 148 11.09 -1.10 -4.30
N TYR A 149 9.94 -1.52 -3.81
CA TYR A 149 8.65 -1.40 -4.48
C TYR A 149 7.69 -0.58 -3.60
N LEU A 150 6.73 0.12 -4.21
CA LEU A 150 5.65 0.71 -3.43
C LEU A 150 4.63 -0.38 -3.11
N ASP A 151 4.24 -0.51 -1.84
CA ASP A 151 3.08 -1.34 -1.47
C ASP A 151 1.81 -0.86 -2.19
N LYS A 152 1.76 0.43 -2.52
CA LYS A 152 0.63 1.10 -3.17
C LYS A 152 1.13 2.20 -4.10
N LEU A 153 0.71 2.19 -5.36
CA LEU A 153 0.95 3.32 -6.24
C LEU A 153 0.25 4.55 -5.62
N ASP A 154 1.00 5.59 -5.33
CA ASP A 154 0.45 6.85 -4.81
C ASP A 154 0.44 7.92 -5.89
N LEU A 155 -0.66 7.95 -6.65
CA LEU A 155 -0.93 9.02 -7.59
C LEU A 155 -1.66 10.20 -6.93
N SER A 156 -1.78 10.26 -5.60
CA SER A 156 -2.53 11.34 -4.95
C SER A 156 -1.98 12.72 -5.30
N SER A 157 -2.91 13.67 -5.43
CA SER A 157 -2.62 15.08 -5.62
C SER A 157 -3.49 15.90 -4.67
N PRO A 158 -3.12 17.16 -4.39
CA PRO A 158 -3.94 18.05 -3.59
C PRO A 158 -5.13 18.62 -4.38
N TRP A 159 -5.28 18.33 -5.68
CA TRP A 159 -6.31 18.92 -6.53
C TRP A 159 -7.57 18.07 -6.55
N GLY A 160 -8.73 18.72 -6.64
CA GLY A 160 -10.03 18.08 -6.67
C GLY A 160 -11.03 18.76 -7.61
N VAL A 161 -11.97 17.98 -8.13
CA VAL A 161 -13.17 18.45 -8.83
C VAL A 161 -14.30 18.66 -7.81
N VAL A 162 -14.84 19.87 -7.75
CA VAL A 162 -15.92 20.26 -6.84
C VAL A 162 -17.07 20.90 -7.61
N GLY A 163 -18.32 20.66 -7.24
CA GLY A 163 -19.45 21.40 -7.80
C GLY A 163 -20.79 20.70 -7.70
N SER A 164 -21.85 21.36 -8.16
CA SER A 164 -23.20 20.78 -8.24
C SER A 164 -23.26 19.52 -9.10
N ALA A 165 -22.34 19.39 -10.06
CA ALA A 165 -22.23 18.20 -10.90
C ALA A 165 -21.68 16.96 -10.18
N TYR A 166 -21.01 17.12 -9.02
CA TYR A 166 -20.33 16.03 -8.33
C TYR A 166 -20.73 15.92 -6.85
N ASN A 167 -20.34 16.90 -6.03
CA ASN A 167 -20.42 16.86 -4.56
C ASN A 167 -21.14 18.07 -3.95
N ASP A 168 -22.06 18.70 -4.68
CA ASP A 168 -22.89 19.81 -4.21
C ASP A 168 -22.07 20.92 -3.52
N TRP A 169 -20.98 21.35 -4.18
CA TRP A 169 -20.06 22.40 -3.72
C TRP A 169 -19.31 22.09 -2.41
N GLY A 170 -19.07 20.80 -2.14
CA GLY A 170 -18.27 20.34 -0.99
C GLY A 170 -19.08 19.71 0.14
N ALA A 171 -20.28 19.21 -0.13
CA ALA A 171 -21.05 18.41 0.82
C ALA A 171 -20.34 17.10 1.22
N PHE A 172 -19.43 16.63 0.37
CA PHE A 172 -18.44 15.59 0.68
C PHE A 172 -17.13 15.89 -0.06
N ALA A 173 -16.10 15.07 0.15
CA ALA A 173 -14.78 15.24 -0.45
C ALA A 173 -14.86 15.42 -1.98
N ASP A 174 -13.96 16.22 -2.51
CA ASP A 174 -13.83 16.46 -3.95
C ASP A 174 -13.41 15.19 -4.69
N ALA A 175 -13.74 15.11 -5.98
CA ALA A 175 -13.24 14.03 -6.81
C ALA A 175 -11.73 14.21 -6.99
N PRO A 176 -10.88 13.24 -6.61
CA PRO A 176 -9.44 13.42 -6.63
C PRO A 176 -8.91 13.52 -8.06
N PHE A 177 -7.95 14.43 -8.25
CA PHE A 177 -7.03 14.37 -9.36
C PHE A 177 -5.83 13.48 -9.02
N TYR A 178 -5.35 12.75 -10.01
CA TYR A 178 -4.21 11.87 -9.92
C TYR A 178 -3.02 12.42 -10.72
N LYS A 179 -1.81 12.26 -10.19
CA LYS A 179 -0.56 12.61 -10.88
C LYS A 179 -0.40 11.80 -12.16
N THR A 180 0.16 12.43 -13.18
CA THR A 180 0.60 11.74 -14.42
C THR A 180 2.12 11.63 -14.47
N GLY A 181 2.66 11.06 -15.54
CA GLY A 181 4.10 11.08 -15.82
C GLY A 181 4.66 12.46 -16.19
N SER A 182 3.79 13.46 -16.40
CA SER A 182 4.19 14.85 -16.69
C SER A 182 4.09 15.71 -15.44
N VAL A 183 5.10 16.56 -15.22
CA VAL A 183 5.13 17.50 -14.09
C VAL A 183 3.94 18.45 -14.17
N GLU A 184 3.25 18.64 -13.05
CA GLU A 184 2.10 19.55 -12.90
C GLU A 184 0.90 19.26 -13.82
N VAL A 185 0.86 18.09 -14.44
CA VAL A 185 -0.30 17.61 -15.20
C VAL A 185 -1.00 16.51 -14.40
N PHE A 186 -2.28 16.73 -14.14
CA PHE A 186 -3.12 15.84 -13.35
C PHE A 186 -4.33 15.37 -14.14
N VAL A 187 -4.86 14.19 -13.80
CA VAL A 187 -6.06 13.62 -14.41
C VAL A 187 -7.06 13.20 -13.35
N ALA A 188 -8.33 13.57 -13.53
CA ALA A 188 -9.44 13.03 -12.76
C ALA A 188 -10.32 12.17 -13.68
N TYR A 189 -10.70 10.99 -13.23
CA TYR A 189 -11.70 10.13 -13.87
C TYR A 189 -12.98 10.19 -13.04
N VAL A 190 -14.00 10.88 -13.55
CA VAL A 190 -15.16 11.29 -12.75
C VAL A 190 -16.46 11.04 -13.50
N THR A 191 -17.49 10.64 -12.76
CA THR A 191 -18.87 10.67 -13.26
C THR A 191 -19.52 11.95 -12.77
N LEU A 192 -19.93 12.81 -13.72
CA LEU A 192 -20.61 14.06 -13.44
C LEU A 192 -22.09 13.95 -13.77
N LYS A 193 -22.90 14.79 -13.12
CA LYS A 193 -24.29 15.07 -13.47
C LYS A 193 -24.37 16.33 -14.36
N ASP A 194 -25.56 16.61 -14.88
CA ASP A 194 -25.87 17.95 -15.40
C ASP A 194 -25.68 18.97 -14.28
N GLY A 195 -24.87 19.98 -14.52
CA GLY A 195 -24.53 20.98 -13.51
C GLY A 195 -23.24 21.72 -13.84
N GLU A 196 -22.53 22.12 -12.81
CA GLU A 196 -21.31 22.89 -12.91
C GLU A 196 -20.23 22.36 -11.96
N PHE A 197 -18.97 22.62 -12.30
CA PHE A 197 -17.83 22.31 -11.43
C PHE A 197 -16.71 23.34 -11.50
N LYS A 198 -15.80 23.24 -10.55
CA LYS A 198 -14.52 23.94 -10.46
C LYS A 198 -13.41 22.97 -10.08
N ILE A 199 -12.17 23.40 -10.27
CA ILE A 199 -10.99 22.70 -9.77
C ILE A 199 -10.47 23.48 -8.57
N ARG A 200 -10.28 22.84 -7.42
CA ARG A 200 -9.72 23.49 -6.23
C ARG A 200 -8.66 22.64 -5.54
N LYS A 201 -7.84 23.29 -4.72
CA LYS A 201 -6.75 22.66 -3.99
C LYS A 201 -7.16 22.37 -2.55
N ASN A 202 -6.70 21.24 -2.00
CA ASN A 202 -6.84 20.84 -0.59
C ASN A 202 -8.29 20.75 -0.09
N ASN A 203 -9.28 20.55 -0.97
CA ASN A 203 -10.71 20.64 -0.62
C ASN A 203 -11.08 22.01 -0.02
N ASP A 204 -10.33 23.06 -0.36
CA ASP A 204 -10.44 24.40 0.20
C ASP A 204 -10.61 25.45 -0.91
N TRP A 205 -11.30 26.56 -0.61
CA TRP A 205 -11.61 27.59 -1.59
C TRP A 205 -10.49 28.60 -1.85
N ALA A 206 -9.41 28.62 -1.05
CA ALA A 206 -8.33 29.60 -1.18
C ALA A 206 -7.64 29.56 -2.56
N ILE A 207 -7.52 28.38 -3.16
CA ILE A 207 -6.97 28.21 -4.51
C ILE A 207 -7.96 27.39 -5.33
N ASN A 208 -8.72 28.08 -6.20
CA ASN A 208 -9.67 27.47 -7.11
C ASN A 208 -9.63 28.14 -8.48
N TYR A 209 -9.95 27.35 -9.50
CA TYR A 209 -9.95 27.74 -10.89
C TYR A 209 -11.30 27.44 -11.55
N GLY A 210 -11.70 28.36 -12.42
CA GLY A 210 -12.83 28.25 -13.34
C GLY A 210 -12.38 28.58 -14.77
N ASP A 211 -13.29 28.59 -15.73
CA ASP A 211 -13.02 28.85 -17.15
C ASP A 211 -13.94 29.96 -17.67
N ASP A 212 -13.40 31.17 -17.75
CA ASP A 212 -14.11 32.34 -18.28
C ASP A 212 -14.27 32.21 -19.81
N GLY A 213 -15.52 32.15 -20.25
CA GLY A 213 -15.84 32.03 -21.68
C GLY A 213 -15.68 30.63 -22.26
N ALA A 214 -15.52 29.59 -21.41
CA ALA A 214 -15.52 28.18 -21.80
C ALA A 214 -14.50 27.85 -22.91
N ASN A 215 -13.29 28.41 -22.78
CA ASN A 215 -12.24 28.32 -23.79
C ASN A 215 -11.14 27.30 -23.44
N GLY A 216 -11.20 26.69 -22.24
CA GLY A 216 -10.24 25.71 -21.74
C GLY A 216 -9.01 26.31 -21.05
N THR A 217 -8.89 27.64 -20.99
CA THR A 217 -7.94 28.36 -20.14
C THR A 217 -8.59 28.60 -18.78
N LEU A 218 -7.80 28.49 -17.72
CA LEU A 218 -8.28 28.57 -16.36
C LEU A 218 -7.88 29.88 -15.69
N GLU A 219 -8.87 30.55 -15.11
CA GLU A 219 -8.68 31.78 -14.33
C GLU A 219 -8.89 31.52 -12.84
N ALA A 220 -8.06 32.16 -12.01
CA ALA A 220 -8.22 32.11 -10.57
C ALA A 220 -9.58 32.71 -10.18
N ASN A 221 -10.42 31.92 -9.50
CA ASN A 221 -11.81 32.27 -9.19
C ASN A 221 -12.70 32.55 -10.42
N GLY A 222 -12.33 32.03 -11.61
CA GLY A 222 -13.12 32.19 -12.84
C GLY A 222 -14.52 31.59 -12.76
N ALA A 223 -15.27 31.70 -13.85
CA ALA A 223 -16.61 31.16 -14.01
C ALA A 223 -16.65 29.64 -13.85
N ASN A 224 -17.77 29.10 -13.40
CA ASN A 224 -17.91 27.66 -13.23
C ASN A 224 -17.90 26.96 -14.60
N ILE A 225 -17.31 25.76 -14.66
CA ILE A 225 -17.27 24.94 -15.87
C ILE A 225 -18.57 24.13 -15.95
N ILE A 226 -19.33 24.28 -17.04
CA ILE A 226 -20.59 23.56 -17.25
C ILE A 226 -20.29 22.10 -17.63
N SER A 227 -20.98 21.15 -16.99
CA SER A 227 -20.94 19.74 -17.34
C SER A 227 -22.32 19.17 -17.69
N LYS A 228 -22.29 18.11 -18.48
CA LYS A 228 -23.43 17.22 -18.72
C LYS A 228 -23.23 15.89 -18.01
N ALA A 229 -24.31 15.16 -17.82
CA ALA A 229 -24.27 13.84 -17.23
C ALA A 229 -23.40 12.89 -18.07
N GLY A 230 -22.42 12.25 -17.44
CA GLY A 230 -21.51 11.33 -18.12
C GLY A 230 -20.25 11.02 -17.33
N ALA A 231 -19.47 10.05 -17.83
CA ALA A 231 -18.14 9.73 -17.35
C ALA A 231 -17.08 10.47 -18.15
N TYR A 232 -16.15 11.13 -17.47
CA TYR A 232 -15.17 12.04 -18.05
C TYR A 232 -13.76 11.75 -17.56
N LYS A 233 -12.81 12.02 -18.45
CA LYS A 233 -11.42 12.30 -18.12
C LYS A 233 -11.25 13.82 -18.14
N ILE A 234 -10.88 14.39 -17.01
CA ILE A 234 -10.52 15.81 -16.90
C ILE A 234 -9.01 15.89 -16.77
N THR A 235 -8.35 16.53 -17.72
CA THR A 235 -6.91 16.80 -17.67
C THR A 235 -6.71 18.24 -17.24
N PHE A 236 -5.93 18.44 -16.18
CA PHE A 236 -5.58 19.75 -15.64
C PHE A 236 -4.06 19.95 -15.73
N ASP A 237 -3.63 20.92 -16.53
CA ASP A 237 -2.23 21.38 -16.60
C ASP A 237 -2.09 22.61 -15.70
N ALA A 238 -1.56 22.41 -14.49
CA ALA A 238 -1.44 23.46 -13.49
C ALA A 238 -0.33 24.47 -13.82
N ALA A 239 0.64 24.10 -14.64
CA ALA A 239 1.70 24.99 -15.11
C ALA A 239 1.18 26.00 -16.13
N LYS A 240 0.32 25.53 -17.05
CA LYS A 240 -0.28 26.35 -18.12
C LYS A 240 -1.64 26.94 -17.76
N LEU A 241 -2.24 26.48 -16.66
CA LEU A 241 -3.61 26.79 -16.29
C LEU A 241 -4.58 26.48 -17.44
N THR A 242 -4.60 25.22 -17.87
CA THR A 242 -5.56 24.75 -18.88
C THR A 242 -6.30 23.51 -18.42
N VAL A 243 -7.55 23.37 -18.88
CA VAL A 243 -8.39 22.21 -18.62
C VAL A 243 -8.86 21.59 -19.94
N LYS A 244 -8.86 20.26 -19.99
CA LYS A 244 -9.45 19.49 -21.08
C LYS A 244 -10.44 18.47 -20.51
N VAL A 245 -11.70 18.57 -20.92
CA VAL A 245 -12.79 17.71 -20.44
C VAL A 245 -13.27 16.82 -21.59
N GLU A 246 -13.09 15.51 -21.46
CA GLU A 246 -13.41 14.55 -22.52
C GLU A 246 -14.23 13.39 -21.96
N LYS A 247 -15.22 12.93 -22.71
CA LYS A 247 -15.92 11.68 -22.36
C LYS A 247 -14.89 10.55 -22.33
N TYR A 248 -14.89 9.81 -21.22
CA TYR A 248 -13.95 8.74 -21.00
C TYR A 248 -14.54 7.69 -20.08
N SER A 249 -14.88 6.54 -20.65
CA SER A 249 -15.25 5.34 -19.93
C SER A 249 -14.69 4.11 -20.63
N TRP A 250 -14.49 3.05 -19.85
CA TRP A 250 -14.26 1.71 -20.37
C TRP A 250 -15.40 0.81 -19.91
N GLY A 251 -15.86 -0.07 -20.80
CA GLY A 251 -16.95 -0.96 -20.46
C GLY A 251 -16.89 -2.30 -21.18
N ILE A 252 -17.48 -3.31 -20.55
CA ILE A 252 -17.61 -4.66 -21.07
C ILE A 252 -18.92 -4.77 -21.84
N VAL A 253 -18.83 -5.30 -23.06
CA VAL A 253 -19.94 -5.44 -24.02
C VAL A 253 -19.89 -6.83 -24.65
N GLY A 254 -21.03 -7.46 -24.92
CA GLY A 254 -21.02 -8.73 -25.64
C GLY A 254 -22.26 -9.59 -25.48
N SER A 255 -22.31 -10.73 -26.18
CA SER A 255 -23.36 -11.73 -26.03
C SER A 255 -23.43 -12.30 -24.61
N ALA A 256 -22.29 -12.36 -23.91
CA ALA A 256 -22.21 -12.77 -22.52
C ALA A 256 -22.82 -11.77 -21.53
N PHE A 257 -23.06 -10.51 -21.93
CA PHE A 257 -23.54 -9.44 -21.03
C PHE A 257 -24.82 -8.75 -21.55
N ASN A 258 -24.68 -7.91 -22.58
CA ASN A 258 -25.72 -6.99 -23.05
C ASN A 258 -26.05 -7.12 -24.55
N ASN A 259 -25.84 -8.30 -25.15
CA ASN A 259 -26.08 -8.56 -26.57
C ASN A 259 -25.47 -7.50 -27.50
N TRP A 260 -24.17 -7.25 -27.35
CA TRP A 260 -23.39 -6.32 -28.18
C TRP A 260 -23.83 -4.84 -28.11
N GLY A 261 -24.43 -4.43 -26.97
CA GLY A 261 -24.77 -3.03 -26.70
C GLY A 261 -26.27 -2.72 -26.74
N ALA A 262 -27.14 -3.72 -26.56
CA ALA A 262 -28.58 -3.50 -26.43
C ALA A 262 -28.95 -2.74 -25.15
N THR A 263 -28.08 -2.78 -24.14
CA THR A 263 -28.11 -1.95 -22.94
C THR A 263 -26.73 -1.31 -22.74
N PRO A 264 -26.58 -0.31 -21.85
CA PRO A 264 -25.26 0.22 -21.50
C PRO A 264 -24.26 -0.89 -21.13
N ASP A 265 -22.98 -0.64 -21.41
CA ASP A 265 -21.89 -1.57 -21.11
C ASP A 265 -21.68 -1.71 -19.60
N ALA A 266 -21.13 -2.83 -19.15
CA ALA A 266 -20.75 -2.98 -17.74
C ALA A 266 -19.56 -2.05 -17.46
N PRO A 267 -19.68 -1.05 -16.57
CA PRO A 267 -18.63 -0.05 -16.41
C PRO A 267 -17.40 -0.64 -15.71
N LEU A 268 -16.21 -0.26 -16.20
CA LEU A 268 -14.97 -0.38 -15.45
C LEU A 268 -14.69 0.94 -14.73
N THR A 269 -14.17 0.84 -13.51
CA THR A 269 -13.78 1.98 -12.68
C THR A 269 -12.27 2.06 -12.60
N TYR A 270 -11.73 3.28 -12.64
CA TYR A 270 -10.30 3.49 -12.46
C TYR A 270 -9.87 3.14 -11.03
N ASP A 271 -8.86 2.29 -10.92
CA ASP A 271 -8.15 1.97 -9.69
C ASP A 271 -6.84 2.78 -9.62
N PRO A 272 -6.81 3.85 -8.81
CA PRO A 272 -5.62 4.70 -8.69
C PRO A 272 -4.46 4.04 -7.94
N PHE A 273 -4.70 2.91 -7.27
CA PHE A 273 -3.71 2.22 -6.46
C PHE A 273 -2.88 1.22 -7.27
N SER A 274 -3.32 0.92 -8.50
CA SER A 274 -2.60 0.09 -9.47
C SER A 274 -2.51 0.69 -10.88
N ASP A 275 -3.11 1.86 -11.15
CA ASP A 275 -3.22 2.51 -12.47
C ASP A 275 -3.90 1.60 -13.51
N GLN A 276 -5.02 1.01 -13.12
CA GLN A 276 -5.76 0.03 -13.91
C GLN A 276 -7.26 0.35 -13.94
N TRP A 277 -8.00 -0.30 -14.83
CA TRP A 277 -9.45 -0.24 -14.88
C TRP A 277 -10.03 -1.57 -14.43
N ARG A 278 -10.96 -1.55 -13.47
CA ARG A 278 -11.47 -2.76 -12.83
C ARG A 278 -12.99 -2.73 -12.73
N GLY A 279 -13.62 -3.89 -12.88
CA GLY A 279 -15.07 -4.00 -12.74
C GLY A 279 -15.50 -5.41 -12.33
N VAL A 280 -16.48 -5.47 -11.44
CA VAL A 280 -17.16 -6.72 -11.11
C VAL A 280 -18.34 -6.88 -12.07
N VAL A 281 -18.37 -7.97 -12.83
CA VAL A 281 -19.39 -8.25 -13.83
C VAL A 281 -19.93 -9.68 -13.70
N THR A 282 -21.24 -9.84 -13.82
CA THR A 282 -21.85 -11.16 -14.00
C THR A 282 -22.08 -11.42 -15.48
N LEU A 283 -21.46 -12.47 -15.99
CA LEU A 283 -21.50 -12.90 -17.38
C LEU A 283 -22.32 -14.19 -17.52
N LYS A 284 -22.90 -14.38 -18.70
CA LYS A 284 -23.48 -15.65 -19.20
C LYS A 284 -22.43 -16.38 -20.04
N ASP A 285 -22.73 -17.61 -20.43
CA ASP A 285 -21.97 -18.26 -21.50
C ASP A 285 -22.11 -17.45 -22.79
N GLY A 286 -20.99 -17.16 -23.44
CA GLY A 286 -20.97 -16.34 -24.65
C GLY A 286 -19.61 -15.69 -24.85
N GLU A 287 -19.61 -14.49 -25.40
CA GLU A 287 -18.39 -13.73 -25.67
C GLU A 287 -18.54 -12.27 -25.26
N PHE A 288 -17.42 -11.59 -25.05
CA PHE A 288 -17.38 -10.15 -24.79
C PHE A 288 -16.14 -9.47 -25.39
N LYS A 289 -16.19 -8.14 -25.40
CA LYS A 289 -15.09 -7.21 -25.66
C LYS A 289 -15.09 -6.11 -24.61
N ILE A 290 -13.99 -5.38 -24.53
CA ILE A 290 -13.89 -4.14 -23.76
C ILE A 290 -13.81 -2.98 -24.75
N ARG A 291 -14.62 -1.94 -24.57
CA ARG A 291 -14.62 -0.77 -25.47
C ARG A 291 -14.67 0.55 -24.73
N GLN A 292 -14.14 1.59 -25.37
CA GLN A 292 -14.12 2.94 -24.84
C GLN A 292 -15.42 3.67 -25.18
N ASN A 293 -15.96 4.45 -24.25
CA ASN A 293 -17.07 5.38 -24.50
C ASN A 293 -18.34 4.75 -25.09
N SER A 294 -18.53 3.44 -24.88
CA SER A 294 -19.58 2.64 -25.53
C SER A 294 -19.60 2.77 -27.06
N ASP A 295 -18.42 3.00 -27.64
CA ASP A 295 -18.18 3.16 -29.06
C ASP A 295 -17.17 2.11 -29.56
N TRP A 296 -17.28 1.72 -30.84
CA TRP A 296 -16.43 0.68 -31.41
C TRP A 296 -15.07 1.16 -31.91
N ALA A 297 -14.84 2.48 -32.00
CA ALA A 297 -13.59 3.05 -32.52
C ALA A 297 -12.36 2.58 -31.73
N VAL A 298 -12.47 2.47 -30.40
CA VAL A 298 -11.41 1.94 -29.53
C VAL A 298 -11.98 0.77 -28.75
N ASN A 299 -11.65 -0.44 -29.17
CA ASN A 299 -12.06 -1.68 -28.53
C ASN A 299 -10.92 -2.68 -28.49
N TYR A 300 -10.97 -3.58 -27.51
CA TYR A 300 -10.00 -4.63 -27.29
C TYR A 300 -10.66 -6.00 -27.22
N GLY A 301 -9.97 -6.96 -27.81
CA GLY A 301 -10.21 -8.40 -27.71
C GLY A 301 -8.97 -9.10 -27.15
N ASP A 302 -8.88 -10.42 -27.39
CA ASP A 302 -7.73 -11.25 -27.00
C ASP A 302 -7.43 -12.27 -28.10
N ASP A 303 -6.43 -11.98 -28.93
CA ASP A 303 -5.99 -12.88 -29.99
C ASP A 303 -5.14 -14.00 -29.39
N GLY A 304 -5.61 -15.24 -29.54
CA GLY A 304 -4.93 -16.42 -29.02
C GLY A 304 -5.18 -16.69 -27.53
N ALA A 305 -6.17 -16.02 -26.92
CA ALA A 305 -6.67 -16.29 -25.56
C ALA A 305 -5.55 -16.30 -24.49
N ASN A 306 -4.66 -15.31 -24.55
CA ASN A 306 -3.46 -15.22 -23.71
C ASN A 306 -3.51 -14.03 -22.72
N GLY A 307 -4.66 -13.36 -22.63
CA GLY A 307 -4.89 -12.20 -21.76
C GLY A 307 -4.20 -10.92 -22.21
N THR A 308 -3.75 -10.84 -23.47
CA THR A 308 -3.25 -9.58 -24.06
C THR A 308 -4.43 -8.76 -24.56
N LEU A 309 -4.36 -7.45 -24.36
CA LEU A 309 -5.35 -6.52 -24.90
C LEU A 309 -4.97 -6.20 -26.36
N ASP A 310 -5.58 -6.91 -27.30
CA ASP A 310 -5.36 -6.72 -28.72
C ASP A 310 -6.38 -5.72 -29.30
N ALA A 311 -5.88 -4.61 -29.86
CA ALA A 311 -6.73 -3.57 -30.42
C ALA A 311 -7.54 -4.13 -31.59
N GLY A 312 -8.87 -4.14 -31.45
CA GLY A 312 -9.77 -4.74 -32.42
C GLY A 312 -9.71 -6.27 -32.53
N GLY A 313 -8.96 -6.95 -31.65
CA GLY A 313 -8.73 -8.41 -31.69
C GLY A 313 -9.99 -9.26 -31.52
N ALA A 314 -9.82 -10.58 -31.48
CA ALA A 314 -10.89 -11.56 -31.37
C ALA A 314 -11.74 -11.38 -30.11
N ASN A 315 -13.01 -11.81 -30.17
CA ASN A 315 -13.89 -11.78 -29.01
C ASN A 315 -13.36 -12.71 -27.89
N ILE A 316 -13.57 -12.31 -26.64
CA ILE A 316 -13.13 -13.05 -25.47
C ILE A 316 -14.25 -13.99 -25.04
N ALA A 317 -13.99 -15.30 -25.00
CA ALA A 317 -14.97 -16.28 -24.53
C ALA A 317 -15.21 -16.15 -23.01
N ALA A 318 -16.47 -16.17 -22.61
CA ALA A 318 -16.90 -16.16 -21.22
C ALA A 318 -17.74 -17.38 -20.87
N LYS A 319 -17.61 -17.83 -19.62
CA LYS A 319 -18.52 -18.77 -19.00
C LYS A 319 -19.43 -18.06 -18.01
N LYS A 320 -20.58 -18.66 -17.73
CA LYS A 320 -21.50 -18.14 -16.73
C LYS A 320 -20.80 -18.02 -15.37
N GLY A 321 -20.81 -16.83 -14.81
CA GLY A 321 -20.20 -16.55 -13.52
C GLY A 321 -20.09 -15.06 -13.23
N THR A 322 -19.65 -14.73 -12.02
CA THR A 322 -19.27 -13.37 -11.64
C THR A 322 -17.75 -13.28 -11.64
N TYR A 323 -17.22 -12.20 -12.20
CA TYR A 323 -15.79 -12.00 -12.40
C TYR A 323 -15.39 -10.59 -11.99
N LEU A 324 -14.19 -10.47 -11.42
CA LEU A 324 -13.42 -9.24 -11.45
C LEU A 324 -12.64 -9.24 -12.77
N ILE A 325 -12.94 -8.27 -13.63
CA ILE A 325 -12.16 -8.04 -14.85
C ILE A 325 -11.28 -6.82 -14.63
N THR A 326 -9.98 -6.99 -14.88
CA THR A 326 -8.97 -5.95 -14.77
C THR A 326 -8.37 -5.68 -16.13
N MET A 327 -8.29 -4.42 -16.53
CA MET A 327 -7.68 -3.94 -17.76
C MET A 327 -6.47 -3.06 -17.39
N ASN A 328 -5.28 -3.52 -17.77
CA ASN A 328 -4.01 -2.80 -17.61
C ASN A 328 -3.52 -2.31 -18.98
N LEU A 329 -3.75 -1.03 -19.25
CA LEU A 329 -3.34 -0.37 -20.50
C LEU A 329 -1.83 -0.11 -20.59
N LYS A 330 -1.12 -0.09 -19.47
CA LYS A 330 0.34 0.11 -19.45
C LYS A 330 1.08 -1.14 -19.91
N GLU A 331 0.58 -2.31 -19.49
CA GLU A 331 1.14 -3.62 -19.85
C GLU A 331 0.45 -4.24 -21.06
N ASN A 332 -0.64 -3.64 -21.55
CA ASN A 332 -1.55 -4.22 -22.55
C ASN A 332 -2.04 -5.62 -22.13
N LYS A 333 -2.47 -5.76 -20.88
CA LYS A 333 -2.91 -7.04 -20.30
C LYS A 333 -4.30 -6.92 -19.67
N MET A 334 -5.00 -8.04 -19.66
CA MET A 334 -6.28 -8.23 -18.98
C MET A 334 -6.22 -9.45 -18.05
N THR A 335 -6.86 -9.36 -16.90
CA THR A 335 -7.17 -10.52 -16.05
C THR A 335 -8.68 -10.71 -15.91
N ILE A 336 -9.10 -11.97 -15.82
CA ILE A 336 -10.49 -12.37 -15.60
C ILE A 336 -10.49 -13.34 -14.41
N GLU A 337 -10.81 -12.83 -13.23
CA GLU A 337 -10.73 -13.57 -11.98
C GLU A 337 -12.15 -13.89 -11.49
N LYS A 338 -12.48 -15.17 -11.33
CA LYS A 338 -13.80 -15.57 -10.88
C LYS A 338 -14.00 -15.19 -9.42
N ILE A 339 -15.14 -14.59 -9.11
CA ILE A 339 -15.60 -14.30 -7.75
C ILE A 339 -16.52 -15.45 -7.31
N THR A 340 -16.16 -16.10 -6.20
CA THR A 340 -16.94 -17.18 -5.62
C THR A 340 -18.07 -16.64 -4.75
N ASN A 341 -17.78 -15.59 -3.97
CA ASN A 341 -18.73 -15.00 -3.04
C ASN A 341 -18.87 -13.50 -3.30
N LEU A 342 -19.84 -13.13 -4.14
CA LEU A 342 -20.21 -11.72 -4.29
C LEU A 342 -21.05 -11.29 -3.09
N TRP A 343 -20.48 -10.52 -2.18
CA TRP A 343 -21.18 -10.07 -0.97
C TRP A 343 -22.26 -9.04 -1.28
N GLY A 344 -23.39 -9.15 -0.57
CA GLY A 344 -24.53 -8.25 -0.66
C GLY A 344 -25.09 -7.85 0.70
N ILE A 345 -25.60 -6.62 0.82
CA ILE A 345 -26.38 -6.14 1.97
C ILE A 345 -27.86 -6.47 1.74
N VAL A 346 -28.50 -7.09 2.72
CA VAL A 346 -29.90 -7.50 2.71
C VAL A 346 -30.56 -7.20 4.05
N GLY A 347 -31.86 -6.89 4.08
CA GLY A 347 -32.63 -6.82 5.33
C GLY A 347 -33.74 -5.77 5.32
N SER A 348 -34.51 -5.68 6.42
CA SER A 348 -35.58 -4.68 6.59
C SER A 348 -35.05 -3.24 6.57
N GLY A 349 -33.77 -3.04 6.91
CA GLY A 349 -33.07 -1.76 6.78
C GLY A 349 -32.72 -1.38 5.33
N TYR A 350 -32.89 -2.28 4.35
CA TYR A 350 -32.51 -2.04 2.96
C TYR A 350 -33.59 -2.48 1.93
N ASN A 351 -33.78 -3.79 1.75
CA ASN A 351 -34.57 -4.39 0.67
C ASN A 351 -35.59 -5.44 1.15
N ASP A 352 -36.07 -5.33 2.39
CA ASP A 352 -37.08 -6.22 2.98
C ASP A 352 -36.75 -7.72 2.80
N TRP A 353 -35.52 -8.09 3.19
CA TRP A 353 -35.01 -9.46 3.14
C TRP A 353 -34.91 -10.09 1.73
N GLY A 354 -34.76 -9.26 0.70
CA GLY A 354 -34.52 -9.69 -0.67
C GLY A 354 -35.70 -9.48 -1.63
N ALA A 355 -36.62 -8.57 -1.30
CA ALA A 355 -37.69 -8.16 -2.21
C ALA A 355 -37.14 -7.46 -3.47
N THR A 356 -35.98 -6.83 -3.36
CA THR A 356 -35.18 -6.33 -4.49
C THR A 356 -33.76 -6.89 -4.41
N PRO A 357 -32.94 -6.78 -5.47
CA PRO A 357 -31.53 -7.18 -5.41
C PRO A 357 -30.80 -6.55 -4.23
N ASP A 358 -29.85 -7.30 -3.67
CA ASP A 358 -28.99 -6.85 -2.57
C ASP A 358 -28.09 -5.69 -3.02
N PHE A 359 -27.63 -4.88 -2.05
CA PHE A 359 -26.59 -3.90 -2.34
C PHE A 359 -25.25 -4.63 -2.47
N THR A 360 -24.69 -4.66 -3.67
CA THR A 360 -23.45 -5.39 -3.94
C THR A 360 -22.21 -4.67 -3.40
N PHE A 361 -21.31 -5.42 -2.76
CA PHE A 361 -19.98 -4.94 -2.41
C PHE A 361 -19.00 -5.06 -3.59
N THR A 362 -17.96 -4.25 -3.55
CA THR A 362 -16.82 -4.33 -4.47
C THR A 362 -15.53 -4.59 -3.70
N PRO A 363 -14.51 -5.25 -4.27
CA PRO A 363 -13.21 -5.37 -3.61
C PRO A 363 -12.63 -3.98 -3.30
N ASP A 364 -12.07 -3.82 -2.11
CA ASP A 364 -11.32 -2.62 -1.77
C ASP A 364 -9.99 -2.63 -2.50
N PHE A 365 -9.93 -1.91 -3.63
CA PHE A 365 -8.72 -1.81 -4.42
C PHE A 365 -7.56 -1.16 -3.66
N GLY A 366 -7.85 -0.38 -2.63
CA GLY A 366 -6.85 0.23 -1.75
C GLY A 366 -6.11 -0.76 -0.86
N ASN A 367 -6.70 -1.94 -0.63
CA ASN A 367 -6.15 -3.06 0.13
C ASN A 367 -6.23 -4.36 -0.69
N PHE A 368 -6.11 -4.25 -2.02
CA PHE A 368 -6.28 -5.38 -2.92
C PHE A 368 -5.20 -6.45 -2.72
N SER A 369 -5.62 -7.71 -2.75
CA SER A 369 -4.76 -8.88 -2.71
C SER A 369 -5.15 -9.84 -3.82
N LYS A 370 -4.22 -10.66 -4.31
CA LYS A 370 -4.51 -11.74 -5.25
C LYS A 370 -5.52 -12.76 -4.71
N ASP A 371 -5.59 -12.89 -3.38
CA ASP A 371 -6.53 -13.79 -2.70
C ASP A 371 -7.83 -13.06 -2.29
N PHE A 372 -8.17 -11.92 -2.92
CA PHE A 372 -9.28 -11.05 -2.47
C PHE A 372 -10.63 -11.77 -2.34
N ASP A 373 -10.87 -12.81 -3.14
CA ASP A 373 -12.11 -13.59 -3.10
C ASP A 373 -12.30 -14.32 -1.75
N THR A 374 -11.21 -14.68 -1.06
CA THR A 374 -11.24 -15.42 0.21
C THR A 374 -10.67 -14.65 1.40
N LYS A 375 -9.77 -13.70 1.16
CA LYS A 375 -9.05 -12.93 2.19
C LYS A 375 -9.06 -11.43 1.93
N GLY A 376 -9.93 -10.97 1.03
CA GLY A 376 -10.03 -9.57 0.65
C GLY A 376 -10.80 -8.72 1.64
N VAL A 377 -10.62 -7.42 1.49
CA VAL A 377 -11.50 -6.41 2.05
C VAL A 377 -12.52 -6.04 0.97
N TRP A 378 -13.78 -5.91 1.35
CA TRP A 378 -14.89 -5.58 0.48
C TRP A 378 -15.59 -4.32 0.99
N ILE A 379 -15.94 -3.40 0.10
CA ILE A 379 -16.54 -2.12 0.43
C ILE A 379 -17.84 -1.88 -0.34
N ALA A 380 -18.80 -1.27 0.36
CA ALA A 380 -20.06 -0.76 -0.16
C ALA A 380 -20.16 0.70 0.25
N GLN A 381 -20.18 1.61 -0.73
CA GLN A 381 -20.15 3.04 -0.48
C GLN A 381 -21.49 3.72 -0.75
N ASN A 382 -21.81 4.76 0.02
CA ASN A 382 -23.04 5.55 -0.12
C ASN A 382 -24.35 4.74 -0.04
N VAL A 383 -24.35 3.66 0.74
CA VAL A 383 -25.53 2.82 0.96
C VAL A 383 -26.58 3.63 1.71
N THR A 384 -27.77 3.77 1.14
CA THR A 384 -28.90 4.41 1.84
C THR A 384 -29.68 3.35 2.60
N LEU A 385 -29.68 3.43 3.93
CA LEU A 385 -30.38 2.52 4.81
C LEU A 385 -31.58 3.22 5.48
N LYS A 386 -32.58 2.43 5.84
CA LYS A 386 -33.69 2.79 6.72
C LYS A 386 -33.40 2.28 8.13
N THR A 387 -34.15 2.77 9.12
CA THR A 387 -34.13 2.14 10.45
C THR A 387 -34.69 0.73 10.36
N GLY A 388 -33.93 -0.25 10.84
CA GLY A 388 -34.27 -1.66 10.72
C GLY A 388 -33.06 -2.54 10.96
N GLU A 389 -33.03 -3.70 10.31
CA GLU A 389 -32.00 -4.71 10.48
C GLU A 389 -31.39 -5.09 9.13
N ILE A 390 -30.11 -5.46 9.13
CA ILE A 390 -29.39 -5.98 7.96
C ILE A 390 -28.59 -7.24 8.27
N LYS A 391 -28.27 -7.99 7.23
CA LYS A 391 -27.25 -9.04 7.17
C LYS A 391 -26.41 -8.88 5.90
N PHE A 392 -25.31 -9.60 5.85
CA PHE A 392 -24.51 -9.75 4.65
C PHE A 392 -24.65 -11.17 4.12
N ARG A 393 -24.87 -11.35 2.81
CA ARG A 393 -24.96 -12.70 2.23
C ARG A 393 -24.22 -12.80 0.90
N ALA A 394 -23.70 -13.98 0.60
CA ALA A 394 -23.01 -14.24 -0.65
C ALA A 394 -24.02 -14.53 -1.75
N ASN A 395 -23.76 -14.02 -2.96
CA ASN A 395 -24.44 -14.37 -4.20
C ASN A 395 -25.98 -14.20 -4.17
N SER A 396 -26.47 -13.28 -3.35
CA SER A 396 -27.91 -13.07 -3.10
C SER A 396 -28.63 -14.34 -2.61
N ASP A 397 -27.91 -15.25 -1.96
CA ASP A 397 -28.40 -16.55 -1.48
C ASP A 397 -28.13 -16.70 0.03
N TRP A 398 -28.97 -17.48 0.72
CA TRP A 398 -28.88 -17.63 2.17
C TRP A 398 -27.87 -18.70 2.63
N ALA A 399 -27.31 -19.52 1.73
CA ALA A 399 -26.39 -20.60 2.06
C ALA A 399 -25.15 -20.13 2.83
N LEU A 400 -24.63 -18.94 2.51
CA LEU A 400 -23.54 -18.30 3.23
C LEU A 400 -23.90 -16.86 3.55
N ASN A 401 -24.15 -16.58 4.82
CA ASN A 401 -24.49 -15.26 5.31
C ASN A 401 -23.82 -14.99 6.66
N TYR A 402 -23.61 -13.71 6.93
CA TYR A 402 -23.01 -13.21 8.16
C TYR A 402 -23.94 -12.24 8.87
N GLY A 403 -23.88 -12.32 10.20
CA GLY A 403 -24.43 -11.36 11.14
C GLY A 403 -23.38 -10.99 12.19
N ASP A 404 -23.82 -10.52 13.36
CA ASP A 404 -22.96 -10.16 14.48
C ASP A 404 -23.59 -10.63 15.79
N ASP A 405 -23.04 -11.71 16.35
CA ASP A 405 -23.47 -12.21 17.65
C ASP A 405 -22.82 -11.38 18.76
N GLY A 406 -23.63 -10.56 19.43
CA GLY A 406 -23.17 -9.73 20.55
C GLY A 406 -22.76 -8.30 20.17
N ALA A 407 -23.00 -7.88 18.93
CA ALA A 407 -22.79 -6.51 18.45
C ALA A 407 -21.35 -6.01 18.68
N ASN A 408 -20.36 -6.89 18.45
CA ASN A 408 -18.96 -6.65 18.74
C ASN A 408 -18.14 -6.24 17.49
N GLY A 409 -18.77 -6.19 16.31
CA GLY A 409 -18.13 -5.85 15.04
C GLY A 409 -17.45 -7.01 14.32
N THR A 410 -17.57 -8.25 14.81
CA THR A 410 -17.10 -9.45 14.12
C THR A 410 -18.19 -10.05 13.24
N LEU A 411 -17.78 -10.74 12.17
CA LEU A 411 -18.70 -11.41 11.26
C LEU A 411 -18.86 -12.87 11.68
N ASP A 412 -20.05 -13.20 12.18
CA ASP A 412 -20.42 -14.56 12.58
C ASP A 412 -21.24 -15.25 11.51
N VAL A 413 -20.82 -16.46 11.10
CA VAL A 413 -21.56 -17.25 10.11
C VAL A 413 -22.93 -17.57 10.67
N ASN A 414 -23.99 -17.18 9.95
CA ASN A 414 -25.38 -17.26 10.40
C ASN A 414 -25.70 -16.46 11.68
N GLY A 415 -24.85 -15.52 12.08
CA GLY A 415 -25.04 -14.71 13.29
C GLY A 415 -26.30 -13.84 13.24
N ALA A 416 -26.59 -13.19 14.38
CA ALA A 416 -27.73 -12.32 14.57
C ALA A 416 -27.77 -11.13 13.60
N ASN A 417 -28.97 -10.61 13.38
CA ASN A 417 -29.17 -9.43 12.54
C ASN A 417 -28.48 -8.19 13.14
N ILE A 418 -27.97 -7.31 12.27
CA ILE A 418 -27.30 -6.06 12.67
C ILE A 418 -28.30 -4.91 12.59
N ALA A 419 -28.60 -4.27 13.72
CA ALA A 419 -29.47 -3.11 13.77
C ALA A 419 -28.82 -1.87 13.14
N VAL A 420 -29.57 -1.13 12.33
CA VAL A 420 -29.15 0.10 11.66
C VAL A 420 -30.21 1.19 11.79
N THR A 421 -29.77 2.45 11.70
CA THR A 421 -30.67 3.63 11.66
C THR A 421 -30.74 4.19 10.25
N ALA A 422 -31.75 5.01 9.96
CA ALA A 422 -31.82 5.72 8.68
C ALA A 422 -30.59 6.63 8.45
N GLY A 423 -30.05 6.59 7.23
CA GLY A 423 -28.91 7.42 6.81
C GLY A 423 -28.16 6.87 5.60
N LYS A 424 -27.10 7.59 5.21
CA LYS A 424 -26.12 7.12 4.22
C LYS A 424 -24.88 6.57 4.92
N TYR A 425 -24.39 5.43 4.44
CA TYR A 425 -23.31 4.69 5.07
C TYR A 425 -22.26 4.23 4.06
N ASP A 426 -21.01 4.19 4.51
CA ASP A 426 -19.99 3.32 3.93
C ASP A 426 -19.83 2.09 4.84
N ILE A 427 -19.83 0.91 4.23
CA ILE A 427 -19.72 -0.38 4.94
C ILE A 427 -18.54 -1.15 4.39
N MET A 428 -17.75 -1.74 5.29
CA MET A 428 -16.58 -2.56 4.98
C MET A 428 -16.76 -3.96 5.58
N LEU A 429 -16.43 -5.00 4.82
CA LEU A 429 -16.20 -6.37 5.30
C LEU A 429 -14.71 -6.69 5.14
N ASP A 430 -14.08 -7.21 6.18
CA ASP A 430 -12.66 -7.52 6.21
C ASP A 430 -12.45 -9.01 6.50
N PHE A 431 -12.12 -9.77 5.45
CA PHE A 431 -11.77 -11.20 5.54
C PHE A 431 -10.27 -11.43 5.58
N SER A 432 -9.45 -10.37 5.65
CA SER A 432 -7.98 -10.49 5.65
C SER A 432 -7.40 -11.03 6.95
N LYS A 433 -8.21 -11.02 8.02
CA LYS A 433 -7.85 -11.44 9.37
C LYS A 433 -8.39 -12.84 9.70
N SER A 434 -7.78 -13.48 10.70
CA SER A 434 -8.25 -14.78 11.22
C SER A 434 -9.69 -14.73 11.74
N THR A 435 -10.10 -13.57 12.26
CA THR A 435 -11.47 -13.28 12.66
C THR A 435 -12.02 -12.20 11.72
N PRO A 436 -12.91 -12.56 10.78
CA PRO A 436 -13.50 -11.59 9.88
C PRO A 436 -14.32 -10.54 10.65
N ALA A 437 -14.27 -9.31 10.18
CA ALA A 437 -14.91 -8.18 10.86
C ALA A 437 -15.63 -7.27 9.87
N TYR A 438 -16.50 -6.41 10.38
CA TYR A 438 -17.13 -5.38 9.57
C TYR A 438 -17.07 -4.01 10.25
N LYS A 439 -17.26 -2.96 9.45
CA LYS A 439 -17.37 -1.59 9.95
C LYS A 439 -18.46 -0.86 9.18
N ILE A 440 -19.36 -0.21 9.90
CA ILE A 440 -20.41 0.66 9.35
C ILE A 440 -20.09 2.09 9.75
N THR A 441 -19.90 2.98 8.77
CA THR A 441 -19.56 4.39 8.99
C THR A 441 -20.65 5.27 8.39
N LYS A 442 -21.33 6.06 9.22
CA LYS A 442 -22.35 7.02 8.76
C LYS A 442 -21.67 8.22 8.10
N LYS A 443 -22.21 8.71 6.97
CA LYS A 443 -21.76 9.94 6.30
C LYS A 443 -22.43 11.19 6.83
#